data_AF-A0A1C7N609-F1
#
_entry.id   AF-A0A1C7N609-F1
#
_cell.length_a   1.000
_cell.length_b   1.000
_cell.length_c   1.000
_cell.angle_alpha   90.00
_cell.angle_beta   90.00
_cell.angle_gamma   90.00
#
_symmetry.space_group_name_H-M   'P 1'
#
loop_
_entity.id
_entity.type
_entity.pdbx_description
1 polymer ?
#
loop_
_entity_poly.entity_id
_entity_poly.type
_entity_poly.pdbx_seq_one_letter_code
_entity_poly.pdbx_strand_id
1 'polypeptide(L)'
;MRKAFTKYDYAIGLGSVVAVKRPFLLKPTETGQSVALHVDQIQQMWVIGQSLDLVQCAGYAKKDMRCSAWTDSRTGEFCDKHLEKVYNYSKNGRMELASGNSGFDIRWATQIKQTDGTLSYESKRQKKPVDSVAKLFGNRFKSKQAYYIKGKGLVTTDGTIMKQALAKKEPTEAEKDELKKFLRGRRDPGAEMIRKIKGIEDEGPKTVLSNEALDKLGIGSKSLSKEEEESKKRSFEALNKATKENATENKKPRFVYL
;
A
#
# COMPACT_ATOMS: atom_id res chain seq x y z
N MET A 1 7.38 22.90 38.21
CA MET A 1 6.14 22.07 38.26
C MET A 1 5.28 22.21 39.52
N ARG A 2 5.82 22.10 40.76
CA ARG A 2 4.97 21.94 41.96
C ARG A 2 4.01 23.11 42.20
N LYS A 3 4.46 24.36 42.07
CA LYS A 3 3.69 25.55 42.52
C LYS A 3 2.41 25.80 41.72
N ALA A 4 2.45 25.66 40.39
CA ALA A 4 1.28 25.89 39.54
C ALA A 4 0.26 24.76 39.68
N PHE A 5 0.73 23.51 39.66
CA PHE A 5 -0.12 22.34 39.82
C PHE A 5 -0.81 22.30 41.20
N THR A 6 -0.05 22.47 42.30
CA THR A 6 -0.63 22.45 43.66
C THR A 6 -1.67 23.52 43.89
N LYS A 7 -1.58 24.66 43.19
CA LYS A 7 -2.58 25.73 43.33
C LYS A 7 -3.89 25.38 42.63
N TYR A 8 -3.83 24.73 41.47
CA TYR A 8 -5.02 24.46 40.66
C TYR A 8 -5.55 23.01 40.78
N ASP A 9 -4.91 22.17 41.59
CA ASP A 9 -5.26 20.76 41.77
C ASP A 9 -6.75 20.55 42.11
N TYR A 10 -7.31 21.40 42.97
CA TYR A 10 -8.74 21.33 43.35
C TYR A 10 -9.71 21.65 42.21
N ALA A 11 -9.26 22.35 41.16
CA ALA A 11 -10.08 22.85 40.06
C ALA A 11 -9.92 22.01 38.77
N ILE A 12 -8.89 21.16 38.71
CA ILE A 12 -8.58 20.38 37.50
C ILE A 12 -9.28 19.02 37.58
N GLY A 13 -10.39 18.90 36.87
CA GLY A 13 -11.05 17.62 36.56
C GLY A 13 -10.93 17.24 35.08
N LEU A 14 -11.39 16.03 34.74
CA LEU A 14 -11.61 15.64 33.33
C LEU A 14 -12.57 16.63 32.67
N GLY A 15 -12.21 17.13 31.48
CA GLY A 15 -12.99 18.14 30.77
C GLY A 15 -12.69 19.59 31.15
N SER A 16 -11.74 19.86 32.04
CA SER A 16 -11.35 21.24 32.38
C SER A 16 -10.62 21.92 31.21
N VAL A 17 -11.02 23.16 30.90
CA VAL A 17 -10.38 24.00 29.90
C VAL A 17 -9.29 24.82 30.59
N VAL A 18 -8.05 24.62 30.15
CA VAL A 18 -6.87 25.27 30.71
C VAL A 18 -6.19 26.11 29.63
N ALA A 19 -5.93 27.37 29.94
CA ALA A 19 -5.06 28.22 29.15
C ALA A 19 -3.63 28.13 29.68
N VAL A 20 -2.68 27.85 28.79
CA VAL A 20 -1.25 27.80 29.11
C VAL A 20 -0.52 28.87 28.31
N LYS A 21 0.20 29.76 28.99
CA LYS A 21 0.98 30.84 28.37
C LYS A 21 2.47 30.60 28.55
N ARG A 22 3.19 30.64 27.42
CA ARG A 22 4.65 30.50 27.35
C ARG A 22 5.17 29.30 28.17
N PRO A 23 4.68 28.07 27.92
CA PRO A 23 5.25 26.88 28.54
C PRO A 23 6.67 26.64 28.02
N PHE A 24 7.48 25.92 28.80
CA PHE A 24 8.76 25.41 28.33
C PHE A 24 8.52 24.08 27.60
N LEU A 25 9.00 23.97 26.36
CA LEU A 25 8.86 22.75 25.56
C LEU A 25 9.95 21.76 25.95
N LEU A 26 9.54 20.58 26.44
CA LEU A 26 10.44 19.47 26.69
C LEU A 26 10.62 18.68 25.39
N LYS A 27 11.87 18.44 25.01
CA LYS A 27 12.19 17.63 23.83
C LYS A 27 11.84 16.16 24.12
N PRO A 28 11.12 15.46 23.23
CA PRO A 28 10.86 14.04 23.39
C PRO A 28 12.18 13.27 23.37
N THR A 29 12.40 12.40 24.34
CA THR A 29 13.63 11.60 24.47
C THR A 29 13.63 10.39 23.53
N GLU A 30 12.45 9.94 23.09
CA GLU A 30 12.27 8.79 22.22
C GLU A 30 11.48 9.16 20.96
N THR A 31 11.77 8.45 19.86
CA THR A 31 11.10 8.64 18.58
C THR A 31 9.64 8.20 18.66
N GLY A 32 8.71 9.13 18.41
CA GLY A 32 7.26 8.85 18.43
C GLY A 32 6.55 9.26 19.73
N GLN A 33 7.25 9.85 20.69
CA GLN A 33 6.62 10.44 21.87
C GLN A 33 6.00 11.81 21.56
N SER A 34 4.91 12.11 22.27
CA SER A 34 4.24 13.41 22.19
C SER A 34 5.11 14.50 22.82
N VAL A 35 4.95 15.74 22.36
CA VAL A 35 5.62 16.91 22.93
C VAL A 35 5.09 17.13 24.35
N ALA A 36 6.00 17.21 25.32
CA ALA A 36 5.64 17.53 26.70
C ALA A 36 5.84 19.03 26.96
N LEU A 37 4.88 19.63 27.67
CA LEU A 37 4.92 21.03 28.07
C LEU A 37 5.18 21.11 29.58
N HIS A 38 6.18 21.91 29.96
CA HIS A 38 6.51 22.20 31.35
C HIS A 38 6.01 23.59 31.73
N VAL A 39 5.26 23.64 32.82
CA VAL A 39 4.77 24.87 33.44
C VAL A 39 5.39 24.99 34.83
N ASP A 40 6.04 26.12 35.10
CA ASP A 40 6.72 26.34 36.37
C ASP A 40 6.05 27.42 37.22
N GLN A 41 5.71 28.55 36.60
CA GLN A 41 5.11 29.68 37.28
C GLN A 41 3.58 29.58 37.31
N ILE A 42 2.97 30.04 38.40
CA ILE A 42 1.51 30.06 38.57
C ILE A 42 0.82 30.93 37.49
N GLN A 43 1.48 32.00 37.06
CA GLN A 43 0.97 32.94 36.04
C GLN A 43 1.04 32.37 34.61
N GLN A 44 1.65 31.21 34.41
CA GLN A 44 1.70 30.57 33.09
C GLN A 44 0.49 29.68 32.82
N MET A 45 -0.39 29.47 33.80
CA MET A 45 -1.54 28.60 33.68
C MET A 45 -2.78 29.21 34.32
N TRP A 46 -3.91 29.11 33.63
CA TRP A 46 -5.23 29.51 34.12
C TRP A 46 -6.25 28.44 33.80
N VAL A 47 -7.07 28.11 34.79
CA VAL A 47 -8.27 27.27 34.59
C VAL A 47 -9.41 28.21 34.20
N ILE A 48 -9.95 28.02 33.00
CA ILE A 48 -11.05 28.84 32.48
C ILE A 48 -12.39 28.31 32.98
N GLY A 49 -12.56 26.99 32.99
CA GLY A 49 -13.81 26.34 33.37
C GLY A 49 -13.86 24.88 32.92
N GLN A 50 -15.06 24.34 32.72
CA GLN A 50 -15.28 23.00 32.19
C GLN A 50 -15.85 23.05 30.78
N SER A 51 -15.44 22.12 29.93
CA SER A 51 -15.97 21.93 28.60
C SER A 51 -17.28 21.15 28.67
N LEU A 52 -18.36 21.74 28.15
CA LEU A 52 -19.66 21.08 28.00
C LEU A 52 -19.72 20.19 26.75
N ASP A 53 -18.86 20.49 25.78
CA ASP A 53 -18.88 19.85 24.46
C ASP A 53 -17.94 18.64 24.36
N LEU A 54 -17.14 18.37 25.41
CA LEU A 54 -16.26 17.20 25.44
C LEU A 54 -17.07 15.94 25.77
N VAL A 55 -17.39 15.16 24.76
CA VAL A 55 -18.23 13.96 24.87
C VAL A 55 -17.47 12.72 24.42
N GLN A 56 -17.85 11.55 24.94
CA GLN A 56 -17.31 10.27 24.48
C GLN A 56 -17.95 9.87 23.15
N CYS A 57 -17.14 9.36 22.23
CA CYS A 57 -17.61 8.89 20.92
C CYS A 57 -18.75 7.87 21.07
N ALA A 58 -19.85 8.09 20.34
CA ALA A 58 -21.05 7.25 20.34
C ALA A 58 -20.83 5.88 19.67
N GLY A 59 -19.72 5.71 18.96
CA GLY A 59 -19.38 4.48 18.26
C GLY A 59 -19.06 3.30 19.18
N TYR A 60 -19.29 2.09 18.68
CA TYR A 60 -18.92 0.85 19.35
C TYR A 60 -17.62 0.29 18.76
N ALA A 61 -16.65 -0.05 19.61
CA ALA A 61 -15.42 -0.72 19.21
C ALA A 61 -15.66 -2.21 18.97
N LYS A 62 -16.48 -2.83 19.83
CA LYS A 62 -17.01 -4.20 19.75
C LYS A 62 -18.48 -4.16 20.15
N LYS A 63 -19.24 -5.24 19.90
CA LYS A 63 -20.69 -5.30 20.16
C LYS A 63 -21.09 -4.71 21.52
N ASP A 64 -20.32 -5.00 22.57
CA ASP A 64 -20.64 -4.56 23.94
C ASP A 64 -19.67 -3.52 24.52
N MET A 65 -18.74 -3.00 23.71
CA MET A 65 -17.72 -2.05 24.17
C MET A 65 -17.81 -0.73 23.42
N ARG A 66 -18.19 0.34 24.13
CA ARG A 66 -18.18 1.71 23.61
C ARG A 66 -16.76 2.19 23.32
N CYS A 67 -16.65 3.08 22.34
CA CYS A 67 -15.39 3.72 22.01
C CYS A 67 -14.91 4.59 23.19
N SER A 68 -13.64 4.47 23.57
CA SER A 68 -13.03 5.30 24.61
C SER A 68 -12.50 6.64 24.09
N ALA A 69 -12.67 6.94 22.80
CA ALA A 69 -12.21 8.19 22.22
C ALA A 69 -13.11 9.36 22.63
N TRP A 70 -12.50 10.52 22.87
CA TRP A 70 -13.20 11.77 23.15
C TRP A 70 -13.36 12.58 21.88
N THR A 71 -14.48 13.28 21.77
CA THR A 71 -14.90 14.06 20.60
C THR A 71 -15.55 15.36 21.04
N ASP A 72 -15.50 16.37 20.17
CA ASP A 72 -16.24 17.62 20.34
C ASP A 72 -17.65 17.46 19.76
N SER A 73 -18.67 17.53 20.62
CA SER A 73 -20.09 17.35 20.24
C SER A 73 -20.55 18.31 19.14
N ARG A 74 -19.93 19.50 19.04
CA ARG A 74 -20.26 20.50 18.02
C ARG A 74 -19.83 20.07 16.62
N THR A 75 -18.76 19.27 16.55
CA THR A 75 -18.25 18.73 15.28
C THR A 75 -18.94 17.44 14.88
N GLY A 76 -19.41 16.67 15.87
CA GLY A 76 -20.19 15.46 15.67
C GLY A 76 -20.05 14.46 16.82
N GLU A 77 -20.77 13.35 16.70
CA GLU A 77 -20.86 12.33 17.76
C GLU A 77 -19.82 11.21 17.65
N PHE A 78 -19.08 11.16 16.53
CA PHE A 78 -18.15 10.07 16.21
C PHE A 78 -16.71 10.58 16.12
N CYS A 79 -15.75 9.76 16.56
CA CYS A 79 -14.33 10.05 16.37
C CYS A 79 -13.92 9.75 14.92
N ASP A 80 -12.77 10.27 14.48
CA ASP A 80 -12.28 10.12 13.09
C ASP A 80 -12.35 8.68 12.58
N LYS A 81 -11.96 7.70 13.40
CA LYS A 81 -11.98 6.28 13.05
C LYS A 81 -13.38 5.73 12.83
N HIS A 82 -14.37 6.23 13.58
CA HIS A 82 -15.76 5.82 13.43
C HIS A 82 -16.46 6.64 12.34
N LEU A 83 -16.12 7.92 12.17
CA LEU A 83 -16.54 8.74 11.03
C LEU A 83 -16.12 8.10 9.71
N GLU A 84 -14.88 7.66 9.57
CA GLU A 84 -14.41 6.94 8.38
C GLU A 84 -15.23 5.67 8.11
N LYS A 85 -15.62 4.92 9.15
CA LYS A 85 -16.44 3.72 9.00
C LYS A 85 -17.86 4.05 8.54
N VAL A 86 -18.48 5.06 9.15
CA VAL A 86 -19.82 5.52 8.79
C VAL A 86 -19.82 6.07 7.35
N TYR A 87 -18.81 6.86 7.01
CA TYR A 87 -18.60 7.36 5.67
C TYR A 87 -18.45 6.23 4.65
N ASN A 88 -17.59 5.24 4.92
CA ASN A 88 -17.39 4.09 4.04
C ASN A 88 -18.66 3.22 3.93
N TYR A 89 -19.42 3.09 5.01
CA TYR A 89 -20.70 2.38 4.99
C TYR A 89 -21.73 3.09 4.11
N SER A 90 -21.89 4.41 4.30
CA SER A 90 -22.79 5.25 3.49
C SER A 90 -22.37 5.27 2.02
N LYS A 91 -21.07 5.37 1.74
CA LYS A 91 -20.50 5.32 0.39
C LYS A 91 -20.82 3.99 -0.28
N ASN A 92 -20.72 2.87 0.43
CA ASN A 92 -20.99 1.55 -0.13
C ASN A 92 -22.49 1.28 -0.35
N GLY A 93 -23.37 1.93 0.40
CA GLY A 93 -24.83 1.84 0.21
C GLY A 93 -25.32 2.60 -1.03
N ARG A 94 -24.52 3.52 -1.57
CA ARG A 94 -24.85 4.38 -2.71
C ARG A 94 -23.95 4.06 -3.89
N MET A 95 -24.50 3.35 -4.88
CA MET A 95 -23.74 2.87 -6.03
C MET A 95 -23.11 4.03 -6.83
N GLU A 96 -23.73 5.21 -6.81
CA GLU A 96 -23.20 6.43 -7.44
C GLU A 96 -21.92 6.95 -6.77
N LEU A 97 -21.76 6.74 -5.47
CA LEU A 97 -20.57 7.14 -4.71
C LEU A 97 -19.51 6.04 -4.62
N ALA A 98 -19.89 4.79 -4.87
CA ALA A 98 -18.98 3.65 -4.85
C ALA A 98 -17.90 3.73 -5.94
N SER A 99 -18.21 4.38 -7.08
CA SER A 99 -17.35 4.44 -8.26
C SER A 99 -16.34 5.60 -8.29
N GLY A 100 -16.52 6.64 -7.46
CA GLY A 100 -16.01 7.97 -7.78
C GLY A 100 -14.65 8.40 -7.20
N ASN A 101 -13.96 7.59 -6.38
CA ASN A 101 -12.66 8.01 -5.85
C ASN A 101 -11.71 6.82 -5.66
N SER A 102 -10.73 6.73 -6.56
CA SER A 102 -9.49 5.92 -6.54
C SER A 102 -9.60 4.43 -6.13
N GLY A 103 -9.48 3.53 -7.11
CA GLY A 103 -9.04 2.15 -6.91
C GLY A 103 -9.98 1.25 -6.09
N PHE A 104 -11.17 0.99 -6.63
CA PHE A 104 -12.21 0.05 -6.16
C PHE A 104 -11.76 -1.02 -5.13
N ASP A 105 -11.94 -0.74 -3.83
CA ASP A 105 -12.19 -1.76 -2.81
C ASP A 105 -13.67 -1.67 -2.43
N ILE A 106 -14.55 -2.24 -3.27
CA ILE A 106 -15.93 -2.58 -2.88
C ILE A 106 -15.81 -3.72 -1.87
N ARG A 107 -15.73 -3.35 -0.59
CA ARG A 107 -15.43 -4.28 0.51
C ARG A 107 -16.49 -5.35 0.77
N TRP A 108 -17.67 -5.24 0.15
CA TRP A 108 -18.80 -6.12 0.42
C TRP A 108 -18.98 -7.26 -0.59
N ALA A 109 -18.29 -7.26 -1.74
CA ALA A 109 -18.43 -8.36 -2.70
C ALA A 109 -17.27 -8.48 -3.70
N THR A 110 -16.12 -9.03 -3.27
CA THR A 110 -15.33 -9.82 -4.23
C THR A 110 -16.02 -11.16 -4.40
N GLN A 111 -16.80 -11.32 -5.47
CA GLN A 111 -17.30 -12.63 -5.88
C GLN A 111 -16.10 -13.51 -6.26
N ILE A 112 -15.89 -14.60 -5.54
CA ILE A 112 -14.94 -15.63 -5.94
C ILE A 112 -15.77 -16.75 -6.56
N LYS A 113 -15.64 -16.95 -7.87
CA LYS A 113 -16.17 -18.13 -8.54
C LYS A 113 -15.29 -19.31 -8.12
N GLN A 114 -15.87 -20.25 -7.38
CA GLN A 114 -15.21 -21.52 -7.10
C GLN A 114 -15.23 -22.37 -8.38
N THR A 115 -14.27 -23.28 -8.51
CA THR A 115 -14.15 -24.23 -9.64
C THR A 115 -15.41 -25.07 -9.84
N ASP A 116 -16.21 -25.20 -8.79
CA ASP A 116 -17.42 -26.01 -8.74
C ASP A 116 -18.65 -25.24 -9.24
N GLY A 117 -18.48 -24.03 -9.78
CA GLY A 117 -19.56 -23.19 -10.31
C GLY A 117 -20.36 -22.45 -9.24
N THR A 118 -20.11 -22.70 -7.96
CA THR A 118 -20.74 -22.01 -6.83
C THR A 118 -20.16 -20.60 -6.64
N LEU A 119 -21.07 -19.63 -6.46
CA LEU A 119 -20.72 -18.25 -6.13
C LEU A 119 -20.62 -18.11 -4.61
N SER A 120 -19.42 -17.85 -4.10
CA SER A 120 -19.22 -17.54 -2.69
C SER A 120 -18.86 -16.06 -2.51
N TYR A 121 -19.47 -15.44 -1.50
CA TYR A 121 -19.22 -14.06 -1.10
C TYR A 121 -18.27 -14.06 0.11
N GLU A 122 -17.02 -13.67 -0.10
CA GLU A 122 -16.07 -13.50 1.02
C GLU A 122 -15.94 -12.01 1.37
N SER A 123 -16.46 -11.61 2.53
CA SER A 123 -16.19 -10.29 3.09
C SER A 123 -14.72 -10.25 3.55
N LYS A 124 -13.87 -9.45 2.91
CA LYS A 124 -12.50 -9.21 3.39
C LYS A 124 -12.54 -8.36 4.65
N ARG A 125 -12.87 -8.97 5.80
CA ARG A 125 -12.37 -8.46 7.07
C ARG A 125 -10.85 -8.53 6.97
N GLN A 126 -10.16 -7.42 7.21
CA GLN A 126 -8.70 -7.38 7.25
C GLN A 126 -8.21 -8.46 8.22
N LYS A 127 -7.84 -9.63 7.68
CA LYS A 127 -7.06 -10.63 8.39
C LYS A 127 -5.70 -9.96 8.62
N LYS A 128 -5.29 -9.85 9.88
CA LYS A 128 -3.94 -9.37 10.20
C LYS A 128 -2.95 -10.20 9.38
N PRO A 129 -1.84 -9.63 8.89
CA PRO A 129 -0.94 -10.29 7.93
C PRO A 129 -0.27 -11.59 8.46
N VAL A 130 -0.49 -11.93 9.72
CA VAL A 130 -0.06 -13.19 10.35
C VAL A 130 -0.91 -14.40 9.97
N ASP A 131 -2.19 -14.21 9.61
CA ASP A 131 -3.11 -15.35 9.41
C ASP A 131 -3.11 -15.89 7.97
N SER A 132 -2.67 -15.09 7.00
CA SER A 132 -2.62 -15.51 5.59
C SER A 132 -1.46 -16.45 5.29
N VAL A 133 -0.37 -16.41 6.07
CA VAL A 133 0.80 -17.28 5.88
C VAL A 133 0.59 -18.65 6.54
N ALA A 134 -0.08 -18.70 7.70
CA ALA A 134 -0.36 -19.93 8.44
C ALA A 134 -1.27 -20.91 7.67
N LYS A 135 -2.10 -20.41 6.75
CA LYS A 135 -3.04 -21.23 5.96
C LYS A 135 -2.44 -21.80 4.67
N LEU A 136 -1.34 -21.21 4.17
CA LEU A 136 -0.65 -21.66 2.95
C LEU A 136 0.50 -22.65 3.21
N PHE A 137 1.06 -22.64 4.42
CA PHE A 137 2.14 -23.54 4.83
C PHE A 137 1.69 -24.29 6.09
N GLY A 138 1.08 -25.46 5.92
CA GLY A 138 0.54 -26.24 7.04
C GLY A 138 1.55 -26.42 8.17
N ASN A 139 1.15 -26.02 9.39
CA ASN A 139 1.65 -26.35 10.74
C ASN A 139 3.13 -26.74 11.02
N ARG A 140 4.09 -26.55 10.11
CA ARG A 140 5.48 -27.03 10.28
C ARG A 140 6.53 -25.94 10.51
N PHE A 141 6.13 -24.68 10.63
CA PHE A 141 7.07 -23.62 11.00
C PHE A 141 6.65 -23.04 12.35
N LYS A 142 7.38 -23.42 13.41
CA LYS A 142 7.39 -22.67 14.67
C LYS A 142 7.62 -21.20 14.31
N SER A 143 6.69 -20.35 14.74
CA SER A 143 6.60 -18.93 14.41
C SER A 143 7.90 -18.19 14.72
N LYS A 144 8.81 -18.10 13.74
CA LYS A 144 9.92 -17.17 13.79
C LYS A 144 9.36 -15.79 13.44
N GLN A 145 9.45 -14.87 14.39
CA GLN A 145 9.03 -13.48 14.19
C GLN A 145 9.89 -12.88 13.06
N ALA A 146 9.25 -12.29 12.06
CA ALA A 146 9.94 -11.61 10.97
C ALA A 146 9.56 -10.12 11.01
N TYR A 147 10.53 -9.25 10.80
CA TYR A 147 10.35 -7.79 10.80
C TYR A 147 10.77 -7.20 9.45
N TYR A 148 10.13 -6.10 9.08
CA TYR A 148 10.36 -5.44 7.80
C TYR A 148 11.45 -4.38 7.94
N ILE A 149 12.53 -4.52 7.17
CA ILE A 149 13.60 -3.53 7.10
C ILE A 149 13.49 -2.77 5.78
N LYS A 150 13.30 -1.44 5.86
CA LYS A 150 13.20 -0.56 4.69
C LYS A 150 14.44 -0.71 3.80
N GLY A 151 14.24 -1.14 2.55
CA GLY A 151 15.30 -1.38 1.56
C GLY A 151 15.86 -2.81 1.49
N LYS A 152 15.65 -3.66 2.51
CA LYS A 152 16.10 -5.08 2.51
C LYS A 152 14.95 -6.10 2.45
N GLY A 153 13.72 -5.67 2.71
CA GLY A 153 12.54 -6.55 2.68
C GLY A 153 12.31 -7.25 4.02
N LEU A 154 11.62 -8.39 3.99
CA LEU A 154 11.27 -9.16 5.18
C LEU A 154 12.49 -9.96 5.66
N VAL A 155 12.88 -9.77 6.93
CA VAL A 155 14.06 -10.41 7.52
C VAL A 155 13.63 -11.18 8.78
N THR A 156 14.06 -12.43 8.87
CA THR A 156 13.85 -13.29 10.05
C THR A 156 14.86 -12.94 11.16
N THR A 157 14.56 -13.29 12.42
CA THR A 157 15.47 -13.08 13.57
C THR A 157 16.90 -13.57 13.35
N ASP A 158 17.08 -14.56 12.48
CA ASP A 158 18.38 -15.18 12.18
C ASP A 158 19.16 -14.41 11.10
N GLY A 159 18.70 -13.21 10.70
CA GLY A 159 19.37 -12.34 9.72
C GLY A 159 19.22 -12.77 8.27
N THR A 160 18.49 -13.85 7.99
CA THR A 160 18.21 -14.33 6.65
C THR A 160 17.13 -13.49 5.96
N ILE A 161 17.43 -13.05 4.73
CA ILE A 161 16.50 -12.27 3.91
C ILE A 161 15.55 -13.25 3.23
N MET A 162 14.26 -13.16 3.55
CA MET A 162 13.22 -13.96 2.89
C MET A 162 12.92 -13.36 1.53
N LYS A 163 13.59 -13.86 0.48
CA LYS A 163 13.21 -13.56 -0.90
C LYS A 163 11.93 -14.35 -1.21
N GLN A 164 10.86 -13.63 -1.54
CA GLN A 164 9.63 -14.25 -2.01
C GLN A 164 9.91 -14.89 -3.36
N ALA A 165 10.23 -16.19 -3.37
CA ALA A 165 10.28 -16.97 -4.58
C ALA A 165 8.85 -17.09 -5.10
N LEU A 166 8.46 -16.21 -6.01
CA LEU A 166 7.29 -16.42 -6.84
C LEU A 166 7.56 -17.69 -7.64
N ALA A 167 7.01 -18.80 -7.18
CA ALA A 167 7.02 -20.05 -7.93
C ALA A 167 6.34 -19.74 -9.28
N LYS A 168 7.14 -19.64 -10.33
CA LYS A 168 6.63 -19.59 -11.71
C LYS A 168 5.94 -20.94 -11.91
N LYS A 169 4.61 -20.96 -11.79
CA LYS A 169 3.84 -22.14 -12.22
C LYS A 169 4.10 -22.29 -13.70
N GLU A 170 4.79 -23.35 -14.08
CA GLU A 170 4.91 -23.71 -15.48
C GLU A 170 3.50 -24.03 -15.99
N PRO A 171 3.05 -23.40 -17.09
CA PRO A 171 1.71 -23.63 -17.59
C PRO A 171 1.58 -25.10 -17.99
N THR A 172 0.46 -25.70 -17.61
CA THR A 172 0.17 -27.10 -17.95
C THR A 172 0.03 -27.26 -19.46
N GLU A 173 0.21 -28.47 -19.99
CA GLU A 173 0.15 -28.72 -21.44
C GLU A 173 -1.21 -28.33 -22.04
N ALA A 174 -2.30 -28.55 -21.29
CA ALA A 174 -3.65 -28.12 -21.66
C ALA A 174 -3.78 -26.59 -21.83
N GLU A 175 -3.21 -25.81 -20.90
CA GLU A 175 -3.22 -24.35 -20.98
C GLU A 175 -2.40 -23.82 -22.17
N LYS A 176 -1.33 -24.53 -22.55
CA LYS A 176 -0.54 -24.19 -23.75
C LYS A 176 -1.34 -24.45 -25.03
N ASP A 177 -2.12 -25.53 -25.09
CA ASP A 177 -2.94 -25.86 -26.25
C ASP A 177 -4.16 -24.95 -26.39
N GLU A 178 -4.77 -24.55 -25.28
CA GLU A 178 -5.82 -23.53 -25.27
C GLU A 178 -5.29 -22.18 -25.73
N LEU A 179 -4.10 -21.79 -25.28
CA LEU A 179 -3.44 -20.56 -25.72
C LEU A 179 -3.10 -20.63 -27.22
N LYS A 180 -2.62 -21.77 -27.73
CA LYS A 180 -2.39 -21.98 -29.17
C LYS A 180 -3.67 -21.84 -29.98
N LYS A 181 -4.78 -22.43 -29.52
CA LYS A 181 -6.11 -22.30 -30.17
C LYS A 181 -6.61 -20.86 -30.14
N PHE A 182 -6.46 -20.17 -29.01
CA PHE A 182 -6.89 -18.78 -28.84
C PHE A 182 -6.09 -17.81 -29.73
N LEU A 183 -4.80 -18.07 -29.89
CA LEU A 183 -3.92 -17.26 -30.73
C LEU A 183 -4.07 -17.59 -32.21
N ARG A 184 -4.71 -18.69 -32.61
CA ARG A 184 -4.90 -19.05 -34.03
C ARG A 184 -5.81 -18.02 -34.72
N GLY A 185 -5.34 -17.43 -35.81
CA GLY A 185 -6.12 -16.49 -36.64
C GLY A 185 -6.19 -15.02 -36.17
N ARG A 186 -5.69 -14.70 -34.97
CA ARG A 186 -5.73 -13.32 -34.42
C ARG A 186 -4.53 -12.49 -34.89
N ARG A 187 -4.73 -11.33 -35.52
CA ARG A 187 -3.64 -10.47 -36.06
C ARG A 187 -3.27 -9.28 -35.18
N ASP A 188 -3.65 -9.31 -33.89
CA ASP A 188 -3.33 -8.22 -32.99
C ASP A 188 -1.81 -8.22 -32.68
N PRO A 189 -1.15 -7.04 -32.59
CA PRO A 189 0.29 -6.95 -32.32
C PRO A 189 0.68 -7.61 -30.99
N GLY A 190 -0.25 -7.65 -30.02
CA GLY A 190 -0.08 -8.39 -28.78
C GLY A 190 -0.08 -9.91 -28.97
N ALA A 191 -0.90 -10.44 -29.89
CA ALA A 191 -0.94 -11.87 -30.19
C ALA A 191 0.36 -12.33 -30.87
N GLU A 192 0.91 -11.53 -31.78
CA GLU A 192 2.21 -11.80 -32.42
C GLU A 192 3.37 -11.82 -31.43
N MET A 193 3.40 -10.85 -30.48
CA MET A 193 4.41 -10.85 -29.43
C MET A 193 4.31 -12.09 -28.54
N ILE A 194 3.10 -12.50 -28.15
CA ILE A 194 2.92 -13.69 -27.31
C ILE A 194 3.36 -14.95 -28.05
N ARG A 195 3.10 -15.08 -29.35
CA ARG A 195 3.61 -16.19 -30.17
C ARG A 195 5.13 -16.24 -30.22
N LYS A 196 5.79 -15.09 -30.46
CA LYS A 196 7.26 -14.96 -30.46
C LYS A 196 7.88 -15.32 -29.11
N ILE A 197 7.30 -14.86 -28.00
CA ILE A 197 7.78 -15.13 -26.64
C ILE A 197 7.62 -16.62 -26.26
N LYS A 198 6.58 -17.28 -26.79
CA LYS A 198 6.25 -18.68 -26.47
C LYS A 198 6.73 -19.71 -27.50
N GLY A 199 7.35 -19.26 -28.60
CA GLY A 199 7.89 -20.14 -29.64
C GLY A 199 6.82 -20.97 -30.36
N ILE A 200 5.62 -20.42 -30.55
CA ILE A 200 4.53 -21.10 -31.28
C ILE A 200 4.73 -20.83 -32.77
N GLU A 201 4.81 -21.89 -33.59
CA GLU A 201 4.96 -21.78 -35.05
C GLU A 201 3.73 -21.13 -35.71
N ASP A 202 3.99 -20.20 -36.63
CA ASP A 202 2.96 -19.44 -37.32
C ASP A 202 2.37 -20.23 -38.50
N GLU A 203 1.21 -20.87 -38.29
CA GLU A 203 0.33 -21.30 -39.38
C GLU A 203 -0.61 -20.16 -39.84
N GLY A 204 -0.10 -18.93 -39.88
CA GLY A 204 -0.82 -17.83 -40.51
C GLY A 204 -0.74 -17.96 -42.04
N PRO A 205 -1.79 -17.58 -42.80
CA PRO A 205 -1.64 -17.47 -44.25
C PRO A 205 -0.54 -16.44 -44.51
N LYS A 206 0.59 -16.92 -45.09
CA LYS A 206 1.70 -16.06 -45.51
C LYS A 206 1.10 -14.92 -46.33
N THR A 207 1.39 -13.68 -45.93
CA THR A 207 1.03 -12.52 -46.73
C THR A 207 1.52 -12.74 -48.16
N VAL A 208 0.64 -12.53 -49.14
CA VAL A 208 0.93 -12.72 -50.57
C VAL A 208 2.05 -11.79 -51.05
N LEU A 209 2.41 -10.78 -50.24
CA LEU A 209 3.47 -9.83 -50.50
C LEU A 209 4.70 -10.11 -49.64
N SER A 210 5.88 -10.06 -50.26
CA SER A 210 7.18 -10.18 -49.59
C SER A 210 7.41 -9.04 -48.61
N ASN A 211 8.23 -9.28 -47.58
CA ASN A 211 8.57 -8.26 -46.57
C ASN A 211 9.15 -6.99 -47.20
N GLU A 212 9.88 -7.12 -48.32
CA GLU A 212 10.39 -5.98 -49.10
C GLU A 212 9.29 -5.13 -49.75
N ALA A 213 8.16 -5.72 -50.11
CA ALA A 213 7.01 -5.00 -50.66
C ALA A 213 6.24 -4.26 -49.56
N LEU A 214 6.21 -4.78 -48.34
CA LEU A 214 5.59 -4.13 -47.18
C LEU A 214 6.41 -2.91 -46.71
N ASP A 215 7.73 -2.99 -46.75
CA ASP A 215 8.63 -1.86 -46.46
C ASP A 215 8.49 -0.71 -47.47
N LYS A 216 8.27 -1.03 -48.75
CA LYS A 216 8.01 -0.02 -49.80
C LYS A 216 6.64 0.66 -49.64
N LEU A 217 5.68 -0.02 -49.02
CA LEU A 217 4.34 0.53 -48.76
C LEU A 217 4.24 1.27 -47.42
N GLY A 218 5.30 1.27 -46.60
CA GLY A 218 5.34 1.98 -45.31
C GLY A 218 4.41 1.38 -44.25
N ILE A 219 3.93 0.15 -44.44
CA ILE A 219 3.02 -0.54 -43.52
C ILE A 219 3.80 -1.69 -42.87
N GLY A 220 4.46 -1.39 -41.75
CA GLY A 220 5.25 -2.35 -40.99
C GLY A 220 6.32 -1.68 -40.14
N SER A 221 6.81 -2.38 -39.10
CA SER A 221 8.01 -1.95 -38.38
C SER A 221 9.20 -2.03 -39.33
N LYS A 222 9.64 -0.88 -39.86
CA LYS A 222 10.82 -0.75 -40.72
C LYS A 222 11.96 -1.56 -40.10
N SER A 223 12.42 -2.62 -40.77
CA SER A 223 13.61 -3.34 -40.31
C SER A 223 14.77 -2.35 -40.33
N LEU A 224 15.30 -2.04 -39.16
CA LEU A 224 16.37 -1.07 -38.99
C LEU A 224 17.59 -1.57 -39.77
N SER A 225 18.30 -0.67 -40.43
CA SER A 225 19.56 -1.05 -41.05
C SER A 225 20.53 -1.53 -39.96
N LYS A 226 21.49 -2.39 -40.32
CA LYS A 226 22.48 -2.92 -39.34
C LYS A 226 23.18 -1.80 -38.56
N GLU A 227 23.41 -0.64 -39.20
CA GLU A 227 23.98 0.55 -38.56
C GLU A 227 23.03 1.21 -37.54
N GLU A 228 21.72 1.25 -37.81
CA GLU A 228 20.72 1.78 -36.88
C GLU A 228 20.53 0.87 -35.65
N GLU A 229 20.67 -0.44 -35.81
CA GLU A 229 20.64 -1.38 -34.68
C GLU A 229 21.88 -1.23 -33.78
N GLU A 230 23.06 -1.04 -34.37
CA GLU A 230 24.29 -0.79 -33.62
C GLU A 230 24.26 0.53 -32.87
N SER A 231 23.74 1.60 -33.48
CA SER A 231 23.60 2.90 -32.80
C SER A 231 22.61 2.85 -31.63
N LYS A 232 21.53 2.08 -31.75
CA LYS A 232 20.60 1.82 -30.64
C LYS A 232 21.27 1.03 -29.53
N LYS A 233 22.03 -0.03 -29.84
CA LYS A 233 22.78 -0.79 -28.84
C LYS A 233 23.76 0.09 -28.06
N ARG A 234 24.53 0.93 -28.76
CA ARG A 234 25.48 1.88 -28.14
C ARG A 234 24.79 2.90 -27.22
N SER A 235 23.64 3.42 -27.63
CA SER A 235 22.88 4.37 -26.80
C SER A 235 22.26 3.72 -25.56
N PHE A 236 21.76 2.48 -25.66
CA PHE A 236 21.29 1.73 -24.49
C PHE A 236 22.42 1.38 -23.50
N GLU A 237 23.61 1.05 -23.99
CA GLU A 237 24.78 0.80 -23.15
C GLU A 237 25.25 2.08 -22.40
N ALA A 238 25.24 3.22 -23.09
CA ALA A 238 25.58 4.51 -22.47
C ALA A 238 24.62 4.89 -21.33
N LEU A 239 23.31 4.71 -21.53
CA LEU A 239 22.30 4.96 -20.49
C LEU A 239 22.45 4.03 -19.28
N ASN A 240 22.74 2.75 -19.52
CA ASN A 240 22.97 1.78 -18.45
C ASN A 240 24.27 2.05 -17.67
N LYS A 241 25.26 2.69 -18.29
CA LYS A 241 26.49 3.10 -17.59
C LYS A 241 26.24 4.33 -16.71
N ALA A 242 25.56 5.36 -17.23
CA ALA A 242 25.23 6.58 -16.49
C ALA A 242 24.35 6.30 -15.24
N THR A 243 23.40 5.39 -15.35
CA THR A 243 22.55 4.99 -14.21
C THR A 243 23.32 4.27 -13.09
N LYS A 244 24.38 3.51 -13.44
CA LYS A 244 25.25 2.85 -12.45
C LYS A 244 26.17 3.85 -11.74
N GLU A 245 26.69 4.85 -12.44
CA GLU A 245 27.54 5.90 -11.88
C GLU A 245 26.77 6.77 -10.86
N ASN A 246 25.54 7.18 -11.20
CA ASN A 246 24.65 7.91 -10.28
C ASN A 246 24.25 7.12 -9.01
N ALA A 247 24.26 5.79 -9.08
CA ALA A 247 24.01 4.93 -7.92
C ALA A 247 25.23 4.81 -6.99
N THR A 248 26.44 5.09 -7.47
CA THR A 248 27.67 5.04 -6.67
C THR A 248 27.95 6.32 -5.89
N GLU A 249 27.55 7.48 -6.40
CA GLU A 249 27.75 8.78 -5.72
C GLU A 249 26.86 8.97 -4.47
N ASN A 250 25.74 8.26 -4.38
CA ASN A 250 24.80 8.35 -3.25
C ASN A 250 25.18 7.49 -2.02
N LYS A 251 26.45 7.13 -1.82
CA LYS A 251 26.88 6.29 -0.69
C LYS A 251 27.34 7.10 0.54
N LYS A 252 26.41 7.14 1.52
CA LYS A 252 26.53 7.32 2.99
C LYS A 252 26.59 8.76 3.54
N PRO A 253 25.64 9.17 4.41
CA PRO A 253 25.88 10.29 5.32
C PRO A 253 26.95 9.91 6.36
N ARG A 254 27.97 10.76 6.54
CA ARG A 254 28.92 10.69 7.65
C ARG A 254 28.18 11.06 8.93
N PHE A 255 28.04 10.12 9.86
CA PHE A 255 27.65 10.45 11.23
C PHE A 255 28.82 11.17 11.90
N VAL A 256 28.61 12.42 12.30
CA VAL A 256 29.50 13.15 13.22
C VAL A 256 28.97 12.90 14.62
N TYR A 257 29.76 12.27 15.48
CA TYR A 257 29.49 12.23 16.92
C TYR A 257 29.88 13.57 17.52
N LEU A 258 28.93 14.25 18.16
CA LEU A 258 29.13 15.33 19.12
C LEU A 258 28.45 14.92 20.42
#